data_AF-A0A2T5J859-F1
#
_entry.id   AF-A0A2T5J859-F1
#
_cell.length_a   1.000
_cell.length_b   1.000
_cell.length_c   1.000
_cell.angle_alpha   90.00
_cell.angle_beta   90.00
_cell.angle_gamma   90.00
#
_symmetry.space_group_name_H-M   'P 1'
#
loop_
_entity.id
_entity.type
_entity.pdbx_description
1 polymer ?
#
loop_
_entity_poly.entity_id
_entity_poly.type
_entity_poly.pdbx_seq_one_letter_code
_entity_poly.pdbx_strand_id
1 'polypeptide(L)'
;MLMLSACGSKSNPKLKGEWKTADGSTKLKITDKTFTEDTGQPPVTEDYFVKGDTIFTSFEGNLPYTKFVIQKLDDKHLTLLYPDSVSIEFGK
;
A
#
# COMPACT_ATOMS: atom_id res chain seq x y z
N MET A 1 2.76 27.18 -24.38
CA MET A 1 3.11 26.76 -23.02
C MET A 1 2.18 25.61 -22.66
N LEU A 2 2.63 24.37 -22.87
CA LEU A 2 1.85 23.17 -22.54
C LEU A 2 1.87 23.04 -21.02
N MET A 3 0.80 23.47 -20.36
CA MET A 3 0.56 23.12 -18.96
C MET A 3 0.21 21.64 -18.92
N LEU A 4 1.24 20.79 -18.92
CA LEU A 4 1.14 19.43 -18.42
C LEU A 4 0.83 19.56 -16.93
N SER A 5 -0.46 19.63 -16.59
CA SER A 5 -0.90 19.28 -15.25
C SER A 5 -0.47 17.83 -15.07
N ALA A 6 0.69 17.64 -14.47
CA ALA A 6 1.10 16.37 -13.91
C ALA A 6 0.02 16.00 -12.90
N CYS A 7 -0.97 15.25 -13.36
CA CYS A 7 -1.90 14.50 -12.54
C CYS A 7 -1.07 13.35 -11.95
N GLY A 8 -0.08 13.71 -11.13
CA GLY A 8 0.62 12.78 -10.28
C GLY A 8 -0.44 12.27 -9.33
N SER A 9 -0.72 10.97 -9.40
CA SER A 9 -1.44 10.24 -8.37
C SER A 9 -0.83 10.61 -7.03
N LYS A 10 -1.43 11.59 -6.33
CA LYS A 10 -0.96 12.03 -5.03
C LYS A 10 -1.22 10.87 -4.08
N SER A 11 -0.22 10.02 -3.87
CA SER A 11 -0.30 8.98 -2.86
C SER A 11 -0.63 9.67 -1.53
N ASN A 12 -1.65 9.17 -0.84
CA ASN A 12 -2.12 9.79 0.39
C ASN A 12 -0.95 9.81 1.39
N PRO A 13 -0.46 10.97 1.85
CA PRO A 13 0.73 11.05 2.69
C PRO A 13 0.58 10.27 4.00
N LYS A 14 -0.67 10.05 4.47
CA LYS A 14 -0.94 9.25 5.66
C LYS A 14 -0.60 7.76 5.47
N LEU A 15 -0.73 7.26 4.25
CA LEU A 15 -0.45 5.86 3.89
C LEU A 15 1.04 5.53 4.01
N LYS A 16 1.92 6.52 3.86
CA LYS A 16 3.37 6.35 3.94
C LYS A 16 3.81 6.06 5.37
N GLY A 17 4.85 5.24 5.49
CA GLY A 17 5.45 4.85 6.76
C GLY A 17 5.63 3.35 6.90
N GLU A 18 5.99 2.96 8.12
CA GLU A 18 6.11 1.56 8.52
C GLU A 18 4.88 1.21 9.37
N TRP A 19 4.27 0.09 9.02
CA TRP A 19 3.04 -0.43 9.58
C TRP A 19 3.32 -1.86 10.02
N LYS A 20 2.67 -2.31 11.09
CA LYS A 20 2.80 -3.68 11.59
C LYS A 20 1.48 -4.18 12.15
N THR A 21 1.22 -5.47 12.00
CA THR A 21 0.11 -6.13 12.69
C THR A 21 0.37 -6.12 14.21
N ALA A 22 -0.70 -6.27 15.00
CA ALA A 22 -0.60 -6.22 16.46
C ALA A 22 0.34 -7.30 17.05
N ASP A 23 0.40 -8.47 16.41
CA ASP A 23 1.29 -9.58 16.75
C ASP A 23 2.69 -9.46 16.13
N GLY A 24 2.92 -8.46 15.26
CA GLY A 24 4.17 -8.24 14.55
C GLY A 24 4.51 -9.28 13.47
N SER A 25 3.58 -10.18 13.14
CA SER A 25 3.80 -11.23 12.14
C SER A 25 3.92 -10.68 10.72
N THR A 26 3.25 -9.56 10.45
CA THR A 26 3.33 -8.86 9.16
C THR A 26 3.78 -7.42 9.36
N LYS A 27 4.77 -7.01 8.58
CA LYS A 27 5.22 -5.61 8.49
C LYS A 27 5.01 -5.12 7.08
N LEU A 28 4.57 -3.88 6.97
CA LEU A 28 4.29 -3.22 5.72
C LEU A 28 5.00 -1.87 5.70
N LYS A 29 5.85 -1.66 4.70
CA LYS A 29 6.58 -0.41 4.49
C LYS A 29 6.15 0.23 3.18
N ILE A 30 5.55 1.41 3.28
CA ILE A 30 5.05 2.16 2.12
C ILE A 30 5.84 3.46 1.98
N THR A 31 6.49 3.62 0.82
CA THR A 31 7.27 4.82 0.47
C THR A 31 6.53 5.66 -0.58
N ASP A 32 7.21 6.56 -1.29
CA ASP A 32 6.59 7.30 -2.40
C ASP A 32 6.23 6.41 -3.60
N LYS A 33 6.93 5.29 -3.79
CA LYS A 33 6.80 4.43 -4.98
C LYS A 33 6.64 2.96 -4.66
N THR A 34 7.13 2.52 -3.50
CA THR A 34 7.21 1.10 -3.17
C THR A 34 6.23 0.70 -2.07
N PHE A 35 5.69 -0.50 -2.22
CA PHE A 35 4.89 -1.22 -1.25
C PHE A 35 5.65 -2.50 -0.90
N THR A 36 6.18 -2.57 0.32
CA THR A 36 7.00 -3.69 0.77
C THR A 36 6.31 -4.45 1.90
N GLU A 37 6.00 -5.73 1.67
CA GLU A 37 5.38 -6.62 2.65
C GLU A 37 6.41 -7.66 3.16
N ASP A 38 6.53 -7.77 4.48
CA ASP A 38 7.40 -8.72 5.19
C ASP A 38 6.54 -9.57 6.13
N THR A 39 6.39 -10.85 5.78
CA THR A 39 5.62 -11.87 6.51
C THR A 39 6.51 -12.95 7.14
N GLY A 40 7.80 -12.65 7.38
CA GLY A 40 8.78 -13.63 7.86
C GLY A 40 9.37 -14.54 6.77
N GLN A 41 8.97 -14.31 5.52
CA GLN A 41 9.67 -14.74 4.31
C GLN A 41 10.52 -13.58 3.76
N PRO A 42 11.35 -13.77 2.71
CA PRO A 42 12.03 -12.65 2.07
C PRO A 42 11.01 -11.53 1.72
N PRO A 43 11.23 -10.28 2.15
CA PRO A 43 10.29 -9.20 1.91
C PRO A 43 9.98 -9.02 0.43
N VAL A 44 8.71 -8.91 0.09
CA VAL A 44 8.26 -8.69 -1.28
C VAL A 44 8.09 -7.19 -1.46
N THR A 45 8.85 -6.60 -2.39
CA THR A 45 8.77 -5.18 -2.73
C THR A 45 8.19 -5.01 -4.12
N GLU A 46 7.12 -4.24 -4.21
CA GLU A 46 6.42 -3.95 -5.46
C GLU A 46 6.32 -2.45 -5.68
N ASP A 47 6.21 -2.03 -6.95
CA ASP A 47 5.77 -0.68 -7.28
C ASP A 47 4.28 -0.57 -6.99
N TYR A 48 3.81 0.62 -6.61
CA TYR A 48 2.39 0.84 -6.35
C TYR A 48 1.87 2.20 -6.81
N PHE A 49 0.56 2.26 -7.00
CA PHE A 49 -0.20 3.51 -7.12
C PHE A 49 -1.54 3.40 -6.39
N VAL A 50 -2.15 4.54 -6.12
CA VAL A 50 -3.45 4.62 -5.44
C VAL A 50 -4.47 5.25 -6.37
N LYS A 51 -5.66 4.65 -6.45
CA LYS A 51 -6.83 5.22 -7.14
C LYS A 51 -8.03 5.12 -6.21
N GLY A 52 -8.49 6.27 -5.73
CA GLY A 52 -9.51 6.34 -4.68
C GLY A 52 -9.01 5.65 -3.40
N ASP A 53 -9.77 4.65 -2.98
CA ASP A 53 -9.63 3.83 -1.80
C ASP A 53 -9.00 2.45 -2.13
N THR A 54 -8.40 2.29 -3.31
CA THR A 54 -7.69 1.07 -3.71
C THR A 54 -6.22 1.34 -4.00
N ILE A 55 -5.36 0.53 -3.39
CA ILE A 55 -3.92 0.41 -3.67
C ILE A 55 -3.76 -0.67 -4.73
N PHE A 56 -3.00 -0.37 -5.78
CA PHE A 56 -2.64 -1.29 -6.84
C PHE A 56 -1.14 -1.53 -6.76
N THR A 57 -0.71 -2.77 -6.62
CA THR A 57 0.72 -3.14 -6.61
C THR A 57 1.06 -4.04 -7.80
N SER A 58 2.34 -4.02 -8.18
CA SER A 58 2.88 -4.86 -9.23
C SER A 58 4.38 -5.08 -9.05
N PHE A 59 4.80 -6.32 -9.26
CA PHE A 59 6.20 -6.67 -9.43
C PHE A 59 6.67 -6.27 -10.84
N GLU A 60 7.60 -5.31 -10.93
CA GLU A 60 8.22 -4.83 -12.17
C GLU A 60 7.21 -4.34 -13.25
N GLY A 61 6.04 -3.85 -12.83
CA GLY A 61 5.01 -3.35 -13.75
C GLY A 61 4.21 -4.43 -14.48
N ASN A 62 4.38 -5.71 -14.12
CA ASN A 62 3.58 -6.81 -14.64
C ASN A 62 2.08 -6.70 -14.29
N LEU A 63 1.25 -7.16 -15.22
CA LEU A 63 -0.19 -7.30 -15.06
C LEU A 63 -0.57 -8.77 -14.84
N PRO A 64 -1.67 -9.05 -14.13
CA PRO A 64 -2.60 -8.11 -13.50
C PRO A 64 -2.06 -7.49 -12.20
N TYR A 65 -2.55 -6.30 -11.85
CA TYR A 65 -2.25 -5.66 -10.56
C TYR A 65 -2.89 -6.42 -9.39
N THR A 66 -2.15 -6.56 -8.29
CA THR A 66 -2.70 -6.93 -6.99
C THR A 66 -3.44 -5.73 -6.39
N LYS A 67 -4.58 -5.97 -5.75
CA LYS A 67 -5.46 -4.91 -5.25
C LYS A 67 -5.67 -5.03 -3.75
N PHE A 68 -5.48 -3.93 -3.04
CA PHE A 68 -5.80 -3.80 -1.62
C PHE A 68 -6.77 -2.65 -1.42
N VAL A 69 -7.90 -2.87 -0.74
CA VAL A 69 -8.87 -1.81 -0.47
C VAL A 69 -8.59 -1.21 0.91
N ILE A 70 -8.41 0.11 0.96
CA ILE A 70 -8.25 0.88 2.20
C ILE A 70 -9.62 0.99 2.87
N GLN A 71 -9.83 0.23 3.93
CA GLN A 71 -11.05 0.31 4.74
C GLN A 71 -10.94 1.37 5.84
N LYS A 72 -9.73 1.60 6.37
CA LYS A 72 -9.44 2.63 7.38
C LYS A 72 -8.03 3.17 7.17
N LEU A 73 -7.88 4.50 7.25
CA LEU A 73 -6.59 5.16 7.24
C LEU A 73 -6.63 6.43 8.10
N ASP A 74 -5.92 6.39 9.22
CA ASP A 74 -5.65 7.55 10.07
C ASP A 74 -4.16 7.63 10.42
N ASP A 75 -3.79 8.50 11.35
CA ASP A 75 -2.38 8.77 11.65
C ASP A 75 -1.70 7.60 12.38
N LYS A 76 -2.47 6.65 12.95
CA LYS A 76 -1.98 5.50 13.73
C LYS A 76 -2.47 4.15 13.22
N HIS A 77 -3.59 4.10 12.48
CA HIS A 77 -4.22 2.86 12.04
C HIS A 77 -4.37 2.79 10.52
N LEU A 78 -4.13 1.60 9.98
CA LEU A 78 -4.38 1.25 8.60
C LEU A 78 -5.12 -0.10 8.58
N THR A 79 -6.23 -0.19 7.87
CA THR A 79 -6.92 -1.46 7.61
C THR A 79 -7.01 -1.67 6.11
N LEU A 80 -6.47 -2.79 5.64
CA LEU A 80 -6.47 -3.19 4.24
C LEU A 80 -7.30 -4.45 4.06
N LEU A 81 -8.21 -4.45 3.09
CA LEU A 81 -8.84 -5.66 2.58
C LEU A 81 -7.94 -6.25 1.49
N TYR A 82 -7.45 -7.46 1.71
CA TYR A 82 -6.58 -8.20 0.81
C TYR A 82 -7.38 -8.85 -0.34
N PRO A 83 -6.71 -9.28 -1.43
CA PRO A 83 -7.37 -9.91 -2.58
C PRO A 83 -8.18 -11.17 -2.25
N ASP A 84 -7.81 -11.87 -1.17
CA ASP A 84 -8.50 -13.05 -0.64
C ASP A 84 -9.73 -12.70 0.22
N SER A 85 -10.12 -11.42 0.27
CA SER A 85 -11.22 -10.88 1.07
C SER A 85 -10.98 -10.91 2.58
N VAL A 86 -9.73 -10.99 3.03
CA VAL A 86 -9.36 -10.87 4.44
C VAL A 86 -8.96 -9.43 4.77
N SER A 87 -9.54 -8.88 5.84
CA SER A 87 -9.11 -7.58 6.36
C SER A 87 -7.95 -7.74 7.34
N ILE A 88 -6.87 -7.01 7.11
CA ILE A 88 -5.71 -6.96 8.00
C ILE A 88 -5.58 -5.56 8.59
N GLU A 89 -5.43 -5.51 9.90
CA GLU A 89 -5.24 -4.27 10.66
C GLU A 89 -3.77 -4.07 11.02
N PHE A 90 -3.29 -2.86 10.78
CA PHE A 90 -1.94 -2.43 11.09
C PHE A 90 -1.95 -1.21 12.01
N GLY A 91 -0.98 -1.17 12.91
CA GLY A 91 -0.59 -0.01 13.70
C GLY A 91 0.77 0.53 13.27
N LYS A 92 1.00 1.82 13.48
CA LYS A 92 2.32 2.46 13.45
C LYS A 92 3.05 2.24 14.79
#